data_AF-A0A1Q3GYM3-F1
#
_entry.id   AF-A0A1Q3GYM3-F1
#
_cell.length_a   1.000
_cell.length_b   1.000
_cell.length_c   1.000
_cell.angle_alpha   90.00
_cell.angle_beta   90.00
_cell.angle_gamma   90.00
#
_symmetry.space_group_name_H-M   'P 1'
#
loop_
_entity.id
_entity.type
_entity.pdbx_description
1 polymer ?
#
loop_
_entity_poly.entity_id
_entity_poly.type
_entity_poly.pdbx_seq_one_letter_code
_entity_poly.pdbx_strand_id
1 'polypeptide(L)'
;MIYKEASKLKLRIQTSKGHLNVEQLWGLSLAELDALAVSLEEAYKNSKSKSFLDKKSEKDKIIKLRFDIVLDVLNTKVEEKDAAKKEAEDKEHNQKILSIIKEKQDEALKGKSIKELEKMLKENSK
;
A
#
# COMPACT_ATOMS: atom_id res chain seq x y z
N MET A 1 -10.71 -1.97 -15.16
CA MET A 1 -12.07 -2.55 -15.34
C MET A 1 -12.23 -3.95 -14.74
N ILE A 2 -11.17 -4.55 -14.18
CA ILE A 2 -11.16 -5.90 -13.61
C ILE A 2 -12.27 -6.15 -12.58
N TYR A 3 -12.53 -5.19 -11.69
CA TYR A 3 -13.56 -5.28 -10.66
C TYR A 3 -15.00 -5.29 -11.21
N LYS A 4 -15.25 -4.55 -12.30
CA LYS A 4 -16.56 -4.50 -12.97
C LYS A 4 -16.91 -5.84 -13.60
N GLU A 5 -15.93 -6.48 -14.24
CA GLU A 5 -16.09 -7.81 -14.82
C GLU A 5 -16.25 -8.88 -13.73
N ALA A 6 -15.46 -8.77 -12.65
CA ALA A 6 -15.57 -9.66 -11.49
C ALA A 6 -16.97 -9.63 -10.87
N SER A 7 -17.52 -8.42 -10.69
CA SER A 7 -18.84 -8.21 -10.13
C SER A 7 -19.94 -8.79 -11.03
N LYS A 8 -19.89 -8.51 -12.34
CA LYS A 8 -20.83 -9.08 -13.32
C LYS A 8 -20.84 -10.60 -13.34
N LEU A 9 -19.65 -11.22 -13.23
CA LEU A 9 -19.48 -12.67 -13.25
C LEU A 9 -19.71 -13.33 -11.87
N LYS A 10 -20.01 -12.54 -10.83
CA LYS A 10 -20.08 -13.01 -9.43
C LYS A 10 -18.85 -13.84 -9.08
N LEU A 11 -17.68 -13.32 -9.41
CA LEU A 11 -16.43 -14.05 -9.37
C LEU A 11 -16.17 -14.59 -7.95
N ARG A 12 -16.02 -15.91 -7.87
CA ARG A 12 -15.60 -16.62 -6.66
C ARG A 12 -14.18 -17.12 -6.85
N ILE A 13 -13.35 -16.88 -5.86
CA ILE A 13 -11.95 -17.31 -5.81
C ILE A 13 -11.87 -18.46 -4.81
N GLN A 14 -11.34 -19.58 -5.26
CA GLN A 14 -11.09 -20.73 -4.40
C GLN A 14 -9.91 -20.40 -3.49
N THR A 15 -10.12 -20.48 -2.19
CA THR A 15 -9.08 -20.31 -1.17
C THR A 15 -9.09 -21.48 -0.20
N SER A 16 -8.06 -21.62 0.63
CA SER A 16 -8.00 -22.63 1.69
C SER A 16 -9.15 -22.50 2.70
N LYS A 17 -9.76 -21.31 2.81
CA LYS A 17 -10.91 -21.02 3.69
C LYS A 17 -12.26 -21.14 2.96
N GLY A 18 -12.27 -21.62 1.71
CA GLY A 18 -13.47 -21.74 0.88
C GLY A 18 -13.53 -20.69 -0.25
N HIS A 19 -14.72 -20.45 -0.77
CA HIS A 19 -14.94 -19.54 -1.91
C HIS A 19 -15.10 -18.11 -1.42
N LEU A 20 -14.10 -17.26 -1.70
CA LEU A 20 -14.15 -15.84 -1.35
C LEU A 20 -14.58 -14.99 -2.55
N ASN A 21 -15.29 -13.91 -2.27
CA ASN A 21 -15.53 -12.83 -3.23
C ASN A 21 -14.44 -11.74 -3.11
N VAL A 22 -14.48 -10.76 -4.02
CA VAL A 22 -13.50 -9.67 -4.08
C VAL A 22 -13.41 -8.91 -2.75
N GLU A 23 -14.55 -8.60 -2.13
CA GLU A 23 -14.61 -7.88 -0.84
C GLU A 23 -13.92 -8.67 0.27
N GLN A 24 -14.11 -9.99 0.31
CA GLN A 24 -13.47 -10.85 1.32
C GLN A 24 -11.94 -10.96 1.14
N LEU A 25 -11.39 -10.70 -0.05
CA LEU A 25 -9.93 -10.67 -0.25
C LEU A 25 -9.27 -9.55 0.57
N TRP A 26 -9.97 -8.44 0.77
CA TRP A 26 -9.47 -7.34 1.62
C TRP A 26 -9.37 -7.74 3.09
N GLY A 27 -10.03 -8.82 3.51
CA GLY A 27 -9.86 -9.39 4.85
C GLY A 27 -8.65 -10.32 5.02
N LEU A 28 -7.97 -10.69 3.92
CA LEU A 28 -6.85 -11.63 3.97
C LEU A 28 -5.52 -10.96 4.33
N SER A 29 -4.61 -11.72 4.93
CA SER A 29 -3.24 -11.25 5.14
C SER A 29 -2.46 -11.18 3.81
N LEU A 30 -1.38 -10.38 3.78
CA LEU A 30 -0.51 -10.27 2.60
C LEU A 30 0.06 -11.64 2.18
N ALA A 31 0.43 -12.48 3.14
CA ALA A 31 0.93 -13.84 2.87
C ALA A 31 -0.13 -14.73 2.23
N GLU A 32 -1.40 -14.61 2.64
CA GLU A 32 -2.50 -15.35 2.04
C GLU A 32 -2.80 -14.86 0.61
N LEU A 33 -2.76 -13.55 0.38
CA LEU A 33 -2.95 -12.97 -0.94
C LEU A 33 -1.82 -13.39 -1.91
N ASP A 34 -0.58 -13.41 -1.43
CA ASP A 34 0.58 -13.85 -2.21
C ASP A 34 0.47 -15.33 -2.59
N ALA A 35 0.18 -16.21 -1.63
CA ALA A 35 -0.03 -17.63 -1.89
C ALA A 35 -1.16 -17.90 -2.90
N LEU A 36 -2.24 -17.10 -2.84
CA LEU A 36 -3.34 -17.17 -3.81
C LEU A 36 -2.90 -16.70 -5.20
N ALA A 37 -2.14 -15.61 -5.29
CA ALA A 37 -1.62 -15.10 -6.56
C ALA A 37 -0.75 -16.15 -7.24
N VAL A 38 0.20 -16.75 -6.53
CA VAL A 38 1.08 -17.82 -7.04
C VAL A 38 0.25 -19.00 -7.52
N SER A 39 -0.70 -19.48 -6.70
CA SER A 39 -1.56 -20.62 -7.05
C SER A 39 -2.40 -20.36 -8.32
N LEU A 40 -2.94 -19.15 -8.46
CA LEU A 40 -3.73 -18.75 -9.63
C LEU A 40 -2.88 -18.59 -10.89
N GLU A 41 -1.65 -18.10 -10.75
CA GLU A 41 -0.69 -17.98 -11.84
C GLU A 41 -0.28 -19.36 -12.36
N GLU A 42 0.04 -20.29 -11.46
CA GLU A 42 0.35 -21.67 -11.80
C GLU A 42 -0.85 -22.36 -12.49
N ALA A 43 -2.06 -22.16 -11.98
CA ALA A 43 -3.28 -22.68 -12.61
C ALA A 43 -3.47 -22.11 -14.02
N TYR A 44 -3.20 -20.81 -14.23
CA TYR A 44 -3.27 -20.17 -15.53
C TYR A 44 -2.22 -20.70 -16.52
N LYS A 45 -0.97 -20.85 -16.07
CA LYS A 45 0.12 -21.43 -16.87
C LYS A 45 -0.18 -22.88 -17.27
N ASN A 46 -0.65 -23.70 -16.33
CA ASN A 46 -1.03 -25.09 -16.58
C ASN A 46 -2.23 -25.22 -17.54
N SER A 47 -3.20 -24.30 -17.46
CA SER A 47 -4.35 -24.25 -18.37
C SER A 47 -3.91 -23.97 -19.82
N LYS A 48 -2.97 -23.03 -19.99
CA LYS A 48 -2.43 -22.66 -21.30
C LYS A 48 -1.64 -23.79 -21.98
N SER A 49 -0.94 -24.64 -21.22
CA SER A 49 -0.17 -25.76 -21.80
C SER A 49 -1.02 -26.95 -22.26
N LYS A 50 -2.27 -27.10 -21.78
CA LYS A 50 -3.12 -28.25 -22.12
C LYS A 50 -3.98 -28.05 -23.37
N SER A 51 -4.23 -26.81 -23.79
CA SER A 51 -5.06 -26.50 -24.96
C SER A 51 -4.24 -25.91 -26.10
N PHE A 52 -3.74 -26.76 -27.00
CA PHE A 52 -3.22 -26.33 -28.30
C PHE A 52 -4.30 -26.20 -29.38
N LEU A 53 -5.51 -26.74 -29.14
CA LEU A 53 -6.60 -26.81 -30.12
C LEU A 53 -7.76 -25.84 -29.85
N ASP A 54 -7.89 -25.32 -28.63
CA ASP A 54 -9.02 -24.46 -28.25
C ASP A 54 -8.55 -23.03 -27.99
N LYS A 55 -9.03 -22.09 -28.83
CA LYS A 55 -8.86 -20.65 -28.65
C LYS A 55 -9.18 -20.27 -27.21
N LYS A 56 -8.18 -19.80 -26.43
CA LYS A 56 -8.29 -19.22 -25.06
C LYS A 56 -9.69 -19.40 -24.45
N SER A 57 -9.90 -20.52 -23.78
CA SER A 57 -11.20 -20.89 -23.24
C SER A 57 -11.69 -19.79 -22.29
N GLU A 58 -13.00 -19.61 -22.15
CA GLU A 58 -13.57 -18.66 -21.17
C GLU A 58 -13.02 -18.92 -19.75
N LYS A 59 -12.66 -20.17 -19.45
CA LYS A 59 -11.98 -20.57 -18.21
C LYS A 59 -10.63 -19.88 -18.02
N ASP A 60 -9.79 -19.78 -19.04
CA ASP A 60 -8.50 -19.09 -18.97
C ASP A 60 -8.68 -17.59 -18.66
N LYS A 61 -9.68 -16.97 -19.26
CA LYS A 61 -10.03 -15.56 -18.99
C LYS A 61 -10.48 -15.37 -17.56
N ILE A 62 -11.29 -16.29 -17.02
CA ILE A 62 -11.75 -16.25 -15.62
C ILE A 62 -10.58 -16.44 -14.65
N ILE A 63 -9.67 -17.40 -14.91
CA ILE A 63 -8.50 -17.61 -14.05
C ILE A 63 -7.59 -16.37 -14.07
N LYS A 64 -7.34 -15.81 -15.25
CA LYS A 64 -6.57 -14.57 -15.37
C LYS A 64 -7.24 -13.42 -14.62
N LEU A 65 -8.55 -13.25 -14.76
CA LEU A 65 -9.30 -12.21 -14.05
C LEU A 65 -9.19 -12.37 -12.52
N ARG A 66 -9.25 -13.60 -12.00
CA ARG A 66 -9.02 -13.89 -10.58
C ARG A 66 -7.62 -13.46 -10.14
N PHE A 67 -6.62 -13.82 -10.93
CA PHE A 67 -5.23 -13.46 -10.66
C PHE A 67 -5.03 -11.94 -10.65
N ASP A 68 -5.49 -11.24 -11.69
CA ASP A 68 -5.38 -9.78 -11.81
C ASP A 68 -6.00 -9.07 -10.59
N ILE A 69 -7.16 -9.55 -10.09
CA ILE A 69 -7.81 -8.97 -8.91
C ILE A 69 -7.01 -9.22 -7.64
N VAL A 70 -6.53 -10.44 -7.41
CA VAL A 70 -5.74 -10.76 -6.22
C VAL A 70 -4.44 -9.96 -6.20
N LEU A 71 -3.79 -9.81 -7.36
CA LEU A 71 -2.58 -9.02 -7.51
C LEU A 71 -2.83 -7.52 -7.26
N ASP A 72 -3.93 -6.97 -7.77
CA ASP A 72 -4.30 -5.56 -7.55
C ASP A 72 -4.58 -5.27 -6.07
N VAL A 73 -5.31 -6.17 -5.38
CA VAL A 73 -5.57 -6.08 -3.93
C VAL A 73 -4.27 -6.21 -3.12
N LEU A 74 -3.39 -7.14 -3.50
CA LEU A 74 -2.08 -7.32 -2.87
C LEU A 74 -1.23 -6.05 -3.01
N ASN A 75 -1.06 -5.54 -4.23
CA ASN A 75 -0.29 -4.34 -4.52
C ASN A 75 -0.84 -3.14 -3.75
N THR A 76 -2.16 -2.93 -3.79
CA THR A 76 -2.80 -1.82 -3.05
C THR A 76 -2.48 -1.91 -1.56
N LYS A 77 -2.60 -3.09 -0.94
CA LYS A 77 -2.26 -3.25 0.48
C LYS A 77 -0.78 -3.03 0.79
N VAL A 78 0.11 -3.44 -0.11
CA VAL A 78 1.54 -3.21 0.03
C VAL A 78 1.84 -1.72 -0.06
N GLU A 79 1.23 -1.03 -1.04
CA GLU A 79 1.35 0.42 -1.21
C GLU A 79 0.77 1.19 -0.01
N GLU A 80 -0.39 0.81 0.49
CA GLU A 80 -0.99 1.42 1.70
C GLU A 80 -0.08 1.23 2.93
N LYS A 81 0.51 0.04 3.07
CA LYS A 81 1.45 -0.25 4.16
C LYS A 81 2.75 0.56 4.03
N ASP A 82 3.29 0.67 2.82
CA ASP A 82 4.51 1.44 2.55
C ASP A 82 4.28 2.94 2.74
N ALA A 83 3.14 3.46 2.26
CA ALA A 83 2.72 4.83 2.48
C ALA A 83 2.59 5.16 3.97
N ALA A 84 1.91 4.31 4.75
CA ALA A 84 1.78 4.51 6.19
C ALA A 84 3.14 4.46 6.92
N LYS A 85 4.06 3.59 6.47
CA LYS A 85 5.42 3.50 7.01
C LYS A 85 6.23 4.76 6.67
N LYS A 86 6.16 5.22 5.43
CA LYS A 86 6.82 6.43 4.96
C LYS A 86 6.32 7.66 5.70
N GLU A 87 5.01 7.79 5.90
CA GLU A 87 4.44 8.87 6.72
C GLU A 87 4.93 8.84 8.18
N ALA A 88 5.12 7.66 8.76
CA ALA A 88 5.67 7.51 10.10
C ALA A 88 7.16 7.92 10.13
N GLU A 89 7.96 7.48 9.16
CA GLU A 89 9.37 7.84 9.01
C GLU A 89 9.54 9.34 8.77
N ASP A 90 8.72 9.94 7.91
CA ASP A 90 8.71 11.37 7.63
C ASP A 90 8.33 12.17 8.87
N LYS A 91 7.33 11.72 9.65
CA LYS A 91 6.97 12.35 10.93
C LYS A 91 8.12 12.29 11.93
N GLU A 92 8.76 11.14 12.08
CA GLU A 92 9.87 10.96 13.01
C GLU A 92 11.10 11.79 12.59
N HIS A 93 11.38 11.85 11.28
CA HIS A 93 12.44 12.68 10.71
C HIS A 93 12.16 14.17 10.92
N ASN A 94 10.94 14.63 10.62
CA ASN A 94 10.53 16.01 10.83
C ASN A 94 10.57 16.41 12.30
N GLN A 95 10.16 15.53 13.22
CA GLN A 95 10.28 15.77 14.66
C GLN A 95 11.75 15.92 15.10
N LYS A 96 12.66 15.08 14.60
CA LYS A 96 14.10 15.22 14.87
C LYS A 96 14.66 16.55 14.36
N ILE A 97 14.29 16.94 13.13
CA ILE A 97 14.73 18.23 12.56
C ILE A 97 14.19 19.41 13.37
N LEU A 98 12.90 19.39 13.74
CA LEU A 98 12.28 20.43 14.58
C LEU A 98 12.99 20.60 15.92
N SER A 99 13.35 19.49 16.58
CA SER A 99 14.12 19.55 17.83
C SER A 99 15.50 20.19 17.63
N ILE A 100 16.23 19.80 16.58
CA ILE A 100 17.55 20.36 16.28
C ILE A 100 17.46 21.85 15.94
N ILE A 101 16.44 22.27 15.18
CA ILE A 101 16.21 23.69 14.87
C ILE A 101 15.95 24.47 16.16
N LYS A 102 15.11 23.93 17.06
CA LYS A 102 14.79 24.57 18.33
C LYS A 102 16.03 24.69 19.23
N GLU A 103 16.85 23.65 19.33
CA GLU A 103 18.13 23.70 20.06
C GLU A 103 19.07 24.77 19.48
N LYS A 104 19.23 24.81 18.16
CA LYS A 104 20.08 25.82 17.51
C LYS A 104 19.54 27.25 17.68
N GLN A 105 18.22 27.43 17.67
CA GLN A 105 17.60 28.72 17.95
C GLN A 105 17.83 29.13 19.41
N ASP A 106 17.72 28.21 20.34
CA ASP A 106 17.97 28.46 21.77
C ASP A 106 19.44 28.78 22.04
N GLU A 107 20.39 28.06 21.42
CA GLU A 107 21.82 28.41 21.44
C GLU A 107 22.09 29.79 20.84
N ALA A 108 21.49 30.11 19.69
CA ALA A 108 21.64 31.41 19.06
C ALA A 108 21.07 32.54 19.92
N LEU A 109 19.98 32.30 20.65
CA LEU A 109 19.42 33.25 21.61
C LEU A 109 20.33 33.38 22.85
N LYS A 110 20.87 32.27 23.37
CA LYS A 110 21.82 32.28 24.49
C LYS A 110 23.12 33.01 24.16
N GLY A 111 23.56 32.99 22.90
CA GLY A 111 24.74 33.72 22.42
C GLY A 111 24.52 35.22 22.20
N LYS A 112 23.28 35.72 22.22
CA LYS A 112 22.99 37.15 22.03
C LYS A 112 23.10 37.92 23.35
N SER A 113 23.50 39.19 23.26
CA SER A 113 23.50 40.08 24.41
C SER A 113 22.08 40.44 24.87
N ILE A 114 21.92 40.73 26.16
CA ILE A 114 20.63 41.08 26.80
C ILE A 114 19.89 42.19 26.04
N LYS A 115 20.60 43.23 25.59
CA LYS A 115 20.02 44.34 24.81
C LYS A 115 19.44 43.91 23.45
N GLU A 116 20.03 42.91 22.80
CA GLU A 116 19.50 42.37 21.54
C GLU A 116 18.28 41.49 21.77
N LEU A 117 18.29 40.69 22.84
CA LEU A 117 17.14 39.88 23.23
C LEU A 117 15.91 40.73 23.57
N GLU A 118 16.09 41.83 24.32
CA GLU A 118 15.00 42.78 24.61
C GLU A 118 14.43 43.44 23.34
N LYS A 119 15.28 43.72 22.34
CA LYS A 119 14.86 44.33 21.07
C LYS A 119 14.00 43.35 20.25
N MET A 120 14.42 42.08 20.18
CA MET A 120 13.66 41.01 19.52
C MET A 120 12.32 40.72 20.21
N LEU A 121 12.27 40.80 21.55
CA LEU A 121 11.05 40.58 22.33
C LEU A 121 10.00 41.69 22.11
N LYS A 122 10.45 42.93 21.91
CA LYS A 122 9.59 44.07 21.54
C LYS A 122 9.09 44.01 20.08
N GLU A 123 9.85 43.44 19.16
CA GLU A 123 9.43 43.26 17.76
C GLU A 123 8.38 42.15 17.58
N ASN A 124 8.50 41.05 18.34
CA ASN A 124 7.55 39.93 18.27
C ASN A 124 6.25 40.15 19.06
N SER A 125 6.13 41.28 19.77
CA SER A 125 4.95 41.66 20.58
C SER A 125 4.14 42.83 19.98
N LYS A 126 4.31 43.11 18.69
CA LYS A 126 3.56 44.12 17.92
C LYS A 126 2.65 43.44 16.90
#